data_AF-A0A1W9L638-F1
#
_entry.id   AF-A0A1W9L638-F1
#
_cell.length_a   1.000
_cell.length_b   1.000
_cell.length_c   1.000
_cell.angle_alpha   90.00
_cell.angle_beta   90.00
_cell.angle_gamma   90.00
#
_symmetry.space_group_name_H-M   'P 1'
#
loop_
_entity.id
_entity.type
_entity.pdbx_description
1 polymer ?
#
loop_
_entity_poly.entity_id
_entity_poly.type
_entity_poly.pdbx_seq_one_letter_code
_entity_poly.pdbx_strand_id
1 'polypeptide(L)' 'MINYEIQNNNTKNDDLIEKLVAVNRVAKVVKGGRIFSFTALTVVGNG' A
#
# COMPACT_ATOMS: atom_id res chain seq x y z
N MET A 1 -35.41 -14.26 1.87
CA MET A 1 -34.22 -13.41 2.14
C MET A 1 -33.18 -13.78 1.09
N ILE A 2 -32.77 -12.84 0.25
CA ILE A 2 -31.88 -13.11 -0.90
C ILE A 2 -30.46 -12.88 -0.40
N ASN A 3 -29.60 -13.89 -0.49
CA ASN A 3 -28.19 -13.73 -0.16
C ASN A 3 -27.52 -12.89 -1.24
N TYR A 4 -26.89 -11.79 -0.83
CA TYR A 4 -26.03 -11.01 -1.71
C TYR A 4 -24.68 -11.69 -1.80
N GLU A 5 -24.30 -12.11 -3.00
CA GLU A 5 -22.93 -12.53 -3.29
C GLU A 5 -22.04 -11.29 -3.40
N ILE A 6 -21.06 -11.18 -2.50
CA ILE A 6 -20.01 -10.17 -2.63
C ILE A 6 -19.01 -10.67 -3.66
N GLN A 7 -19.11 -10.13 -4.86
CA GLN A 7 -18.12 -10.33 -5.92
C GLN A 7 -16.84 -9.56 -5.55
N ASN A 8 -15.86 -10.26 -4.98
CA ASN A 8 -14.50 -9.75 -4.81
C ASN A 8 -13.81 -9.67 -6.18
N ASN A 9 -14.12 -8.63 -6.94
CA ASN A 9 -13.41 -8.28 -8.16
C ASN A 9 -12.03 -7.72 -7.81
N ASN A 10 -11.05 -8.58 -7.57
CA ASN A 10 -9.63 -8.21 -7.61
C ASN A 10 -8.73 -9.43 -7.83
N THR A 11 -9.01 -10.18 -8.89
CA THR A 11 -7.96 -10.91 -9.60
C THR A 11 -7.51 -10.04 -10.77
N LYS A 12 -6.76 -8.98 -10.46
CA LYS A 12 -5.84 -8.45 -11.46
C LYS A 12 -4.83 -9.56 -11.70
N ASN A 13 -4.97 -10.20 -12.85
CA ASN A 13 -4.02 -11.13 -13.43
C ASN A 13 -2.73 -10.38 -13.76
N ASP A 14 -2.00 -9.98 -12.72
CA ASP A 14 -0.62 -9.57 -12.84
C ASP A 14 0.17 -10.70 -12.19
N ASP A 15 0.84 -11.52 -12.98
CA ASP A 15 1.80 -12.55 -12.51
C ASP A 15 2.98 -11.94 -11.72
N LEU A 16 2.86 -10.67 -11.32
CA LEU A 16 3.83 -9.88 -10.63
C LEU A 16 3.59 -9.98 -9.12
N ILE A 17 4.57 -10.53 -8.43
CA ILE A 17 4.67 -10.56 -6.98
C ILE A 17 5.08 -9.17 -6.49
N GLU A 18 4.22 -8.53 -5.71
CA GLU A 18 4.56 -7.31 -5.00
C GLU A 18 5.23 -7.63 -3.65
N LYS A 19 6.33 -6.95 -3.33
CA LYS A 19 7.04 -7.06 -2.06
C LYS A 19 7.34 -5.69 -1.49
N LEU A 20 6.80 -5.43 -0.31
CA LEU A 20 7.15 -4.26 0.49
C LEU A 20 8.56 -4.45 1.07
N VAL A 21 9.45 -3.50 0.79
CA VAL A 21 10.86 -3.55 1.22
C VAL A 21 11.06 -2.74 2.50
N ALA A 22 10.54 -1.52 2.55
CA ALA A 22 10.71 -0.63 3.69
C ALA A 22 9.55 0.33 3.83
N VAL A 23 9.20 0.68 5.07
CA VAL A 23 8.34 1.82 5.38
C VAL A 23 9.09 2.72 6.35
N ASN A 24 9.25 3.98 5.96
CA ASN A 24 9.91 4.98 6.78
C ASN A 24 8.91 6.06 7.17
N ARG A 25 8.90 6.43 8.46
CA ARG A 25 8.24 7.65 8.93
C ARG A 25 9.19 8.82 8.74
N VAL A 26 8.84 9.74 7.86
CA VAL A 26 9.58 11.00 7.66
C VAL A 26 8.84 12.16 8.32
N ALA A 27 9.56 13.24 8.62
CA ALA A 27 8.97 14.40 9.28
C ALA A 27 9.48 15.70 8.64
N LYS A 28 8.57 16.64 8.38
CA LYS A 28 8.91 18.04 8.13
C LYS A 28 8.71 18.84 9.39
N VAL A 29 9.78 19.47 9.89
CA VAL A 29 9.68 20.39 11.03
C VAL A 29 9.15 21.73 10.55
N VAL A 30 8.17 22.29 11.26
CA VAL A 30 7.64 23.64 11.04
C VAL A 30 7.62 24.39 12.37
N LYS A 31 7.38 25.71 12.33
CA LYS A 31 7.36 26.61 13.50
C LYS A 31 6.56 26.09 14.72
N GLY A 32 5.53 25.27 14.52
CA GLY A 32 4.64 24.77 15.57
C GLY A 32 4.64 23.27 15.79
N GLY A 33 5.53 22.50 15.17
CA GLY A 33 5.55 21.06 15.35
C GLY A 33 6.20 20.28 14.22
N ARG A 34 5.85 19.00 14.13
CA ARG A 34 6.34 18.09 13.09
C ARG A 34 5.15 17.50 12.35
N ILE A 35 5.13 17.70 11.04
CA ILE A 35 4.22 17.00 10.15
C ILE A 35 4.89 15.68 9.80
N PHE A 36 4.26 14.58 10.17
CA PHE A 36 4.74 13.24 9.81
C PHE A 36 4.13 12.77 8.50
N SER A 37 4.90 12.04 7.73
CA SER A 37 4.44 11.34 6.55
C SER A 37 5.12 9.98 6.48
N PHE A 38 4.53 9.06 5.73
CA PHE A 38 5.10 7.74 5.51
C PHE A 38 5.52 7.59 4.06
N THR A 39 6.69 7.00 3.86
CA THR A 39 7.17 6.60 2.54
C THR A 39 7.29 5.09 2.54
N ALA A 40 6.74 4.43 1.53
CA ALA A 40 6.89 2.98 1.34
C ALA A 40 7.72 2.72 0.08
N LEU A 41 8.71 1.83 0.21
CA LEU A 41 9.46 1.28 -0.91
C LEU A 41 8.90 -0.12 -1.20
N THR A 42 8.39 -0.31 -2.40
CA THR A 42 7.86 -1.60 -2.88
C THR A 42 8.58 -2.01 -4.15
N VAL A 43 8.73 -3.31 -4.35
CA VAL A 43 9.23 -3.91 -5.60
C VAL A 43 8.16 -4.84 -6.15
N VAL A 44 8.09 -4.94 -7.47
CA VAL A 44 7.07 -5.72 -8.17
C VAL A 44 7.77 -6.52 -9.27
N GLY A 45 7.53 -7.83 -9.35
CA GLY A 45 8.19 -8.71 -10.32
C GLY A 45 7.65 -10.13 -10.29
N ASN A 46 7.77 -10.87 -11.38
CA ASN A 46 7.16 -12.18 -11.60
C ASN A 46 8.06 -13.38 -11.24
N GLY A 47 9.00 -13.17 -10.31
CA GLY A 47 10.07 -14.11 -10.01
C GLY A 47 11.39 -13.70 -10.66
#